data_AF-A0A314L1I5-F1
#
_entry.id   AF-A0A314L1I5-F1
#
_cell.length_a   1.000
_cell.length_b   1.000
_cell.length_c   1.000
_cell.angle_alpha   90.00
_cell.angle_beta   90.00
_cell.angle_gamma   90.00
#
_symmetry.space_group_name_H-M   'P 1'
#
loop_
_entity.id
_entity.type
_entity.pdbx_description
1 polymer ?
#
loop_
_entity_poly.entity_id
_entity_poly.type
_entity_poly.pdbx_seq_one_letter_code
_entity_poly.pdbx_strand_id
1 'polypeptide(L)'
;MATYTYFLLISFVLFNCFLAWKEVYAKPNVPRQDITFQFNRSCFPPDFIFGTASSAYQYEGAANEGGRGPSIWDTYTHQHPERIRDLSNGDVAVDFYHRYKEDIKLMKYEGFDAFRFSISWSRVLPYGKLSMGVNKEGIAFYNDLINELLANGIEPVVTLFHWDTPQALEDEYLGFLNYKIVEDFRDYAEVCFKEFGDRVKLWSTINEPWSFAFAGYDLGLFAPGRCSVLTNTCVSGNSATEPYVVAHNLLLAHAAATKLYIHQYKKSQKGEIGIVLVSNWFEPYSKSEEDAEAAQRALDFMFGW
;
A
#
# COMPACT_ATOMS: atom_id res chain seq x y z
N MET A 1 32.01 -39.66 16.84
CA MET A 1 31.35 -39.42 15.53
C MET A 1 30.25 -38.36 15.60
N ALA A 2 29.39 -38.33 16.64
CA ALA A 2 28.32 -37.32 16.76
C ALA A 2 28.79 -35.88 17.05
N THR A 3 29.96 -35.68 17.65
CA THR A 3 30.50 -34.34 17.99
C THR A 3 31.09 -33.60 16.80
N TYR A 4 31.55 -34.30 15.76
CA TYR A 4 32.09 -33.68 14.53
C TYR A 4 30.97 -33.18 13.60
N THR A 5 29.81 -33.85 13.61
CA THR A 5 28.64 -33.47 12.78
C THR A 5 27.98 -32.18 13.28
N TYR A 6 27.96 -31.96 14.60
CA TYR A 6 27.45 -30.72 15.21
C TYR A 6 28.35 -29.50 14.91
N PHE A 7 29.67 -29.70 14.89
CA PHE A 7 30.61 -28.61 14.56
C PHE A 7 30.51 -28.18 13.10
N LEU A 8 30.30 -29.11 12.17
CA LEU A 8 30.09 -28.82 10.74
C LEU A 8 28.76 -28.09 10.47
N LEU A 9 27.69 -28.42 11.20
CA LEU A 9 26.39 -27.73 11.07
C LEU A 9 26.43 -26.29 11.59
N ILE A 10 27.08 -26.05 12.72
CA ILE A 10 27.23 -24.69 13.28
C ILE A 10 28.14 -23.83 12.40
N SER A 11 29.18 -24.43 11.79
CA SER A 11 30.06 -23.75 10.82
C SER A 11 29.31 -23.34 9.54
N PHE A 12 28.35 -24.16 9.09
CA PHE A 12 27.56 -23.89 7.88
C PHE A 12 26.49 -22.80 8.13
N VAL A 13 25.91 -22.75 9.34
CA VAL A 13 24.95 -21.70 9.73
C VAL A 13 25.65 -20.35 9.92
N LEU A 14 26.83 -20.32 10.55
CA LEU A 14 27.59 -19.07 10.71
C LEU A 14 28.16 -18.54 9.38
N PHE A 15 28.48 -19.41 8.42
CA PHE A 15 28.94 -18.98 7.09
C PHE A 15 27.79 -18.40 6.23
N ASN A 16 26.55 -18.89 6.39
CA ASN A 16 25.39 -18.33 5.70
C ASN A 16 24.89 -17.02 6.35
N CYS A 17 25.02 -16.84 7.66
CA CYS A 17 24.69 -15.58 8.33
C CYS A 17 25.65 -14.43 7.96
N PHE A 18 26.90 -14.72 7.58
CA PHE A 18 27.86 -13.69 7.14
C PHE A 18 27.73 -13.31 5.65
N LEU A 19 27.01 -14.08 4.85
CA LEU A 19 26.78 -13.79 3.43
C LEU A 19 25.46 -13.09 3.14
N ALA A 20 24.53 -13.05 4.10
CA ALA A 20 23.22 -12.39 3.96
C ALA A 20 23.22 -10.88 4.26
N TRP A 21 24.38 -10.26 4.57
CA TRP A 21 24.44 -8.82 4.86
C TRP A 21 25.71 -8.17 4.31
N LYS A 22 25.98 -8.38 3.03
CA LYS A 22 26.66 -7.36 2.24
C LYS A 22 25.65 -6.81 1.27
N GLU A 23 24.96 -5.74 1.67
CA GLU A 23 24.57 -4.75 0.67
C GLU A 23 25.87 -4.31 0.01
N VAL A 24 26.14 -4.84 -1.17
CA VAL A 24 27.16 -4.30 -2.04
C VAL A 24 26.62 -2.96 -2.49
N TYR A 25 26.83 -1.93 -1.67
CA TYR A 25 26.84 -0.56 -2.15
C TYR A 25 28.02 -0.45 -3.10
N ALA A 26 27.81 -0.87 -4.34
CA ALA A 26 28.64 -0.40 -5.43
C ALA A 26 28.52 1.13 -5.38
N LYS A 27 29.58 1.82 -4.98
CA LYS A 27 29.66 3.26 -5.20
C LYS A 27 29.42 3.45 -6.69
N PRO A 28 28.34 4.14 -7.12
CA PRO A 28 28.13 4.37 -8.53
C PRO A 28 29.34 5.15 -9.04
N ASN A 29 30.20 4.48 -9.81
CA ASN A 29 31.29 5.10 -10.56
C ASN A 29 30.69 5.77 -11.80
N VAL A 30 29.64 6.57 -11.59
CA VAL A 30 29.00 7.37 -12.63
C VAL A 30 29.84 8.62 -12.75
N PRO A 31 30.52 8.84 -13.89
CA PRO A 31 31.24 10.08 -14.12
C PRO A 31 30.27 11.24 -13.90
N ARG A 32 30.67 12.23 -13.10
CA ARG A 32 29.89 13.46 -12.93
C ARG A 32 29.84 14.15 -14.31
N GLN A 33 28.80 13.87 -15.07
CA GLN A 33 28.51 14.65 -16.27
C GLN A 33 28.06 16.02 -15.79
N ASP A 34 28.81 17.05 -16.16
CA ASP A 34 28.31 18.41 -16.07
C ASP A 34 27.06 18.48 -16.95
N ILE A 35 25.90 18.57 -16.30
CA ILE A 35 24.61 18.67 -16.98
C ILE A 35 24.59 20.05 -17.65
N THR A 36 24.94 20.10 -18.94
CA THR A 36 25.02 21.34 -19.73
C THR A 36 23.67 21.77 -20.30
N PHE A 37 22.64 20.92 -20.21
CA PHE A 37 21.28 21.27 -20.60
C PHE A 37 20.45 21.66 -19.37
N GLN A 38 19.56 22.63 -19.52
CA GLN A 38 18.69 23.09 -18.45
C GLN A 38 17.63 22.01 -18.14
N PHE A 39 17.92 21.10 -17.20
CA PHE A 39 16.96 20.08 -16.78
C PHE A 39 15.80 20.71 -16.04
N ASN A 40 14.62 20.72 -16.66
CA ASN A 40 13.39 21.29 -16.12
C ASN A 40 12.16 20.58 -16.74
N ARG A 41 10.95 20.99 -16.34
CA ARG A 41 9.71 20.34 -16.78
C ARG A 41 9.49 20.33 -18.30
N SER A 42 10.13 21.21 -19.07
CA SER A 42 10.06 21.20 -20.55
C SER A 42 10.78 20.01 -21.20
N CYS A 43 11.57 19.25 -20.43
CA CYS A 43 12.16 18.00 -20.89
C CYS A 43 11.15 16.84 -20.97
N PHE A 44 9.94 17.03 -20.45
CA PHE A 44 8.86 16.04 -20.42
C PHE A 44 7.72 16.47 -21.36
N PRO A 45 6.82 15.55 -21.75
CA PRO A 45 5.61 15.90 -22.48
C PRO A 45 4.82 17.04 -21.82
N PRO A 46 4.16 17.93 -22.58
CA PRO A 46 3.44 19.08 -22.01
C PRO A 46 2.32 18.72 -21.02
N ASP A 47 1.80 17.50 -21.11
CA ASP A 47 0.74 16.91 -20.29
C ASP A 47 1.29 15.99 -19.18
N PHE A 48 2.61 15.96 -18.97
CA PHE A 48 3.21 15.18 -17.88
C PHE A 48 2.82 15.76 -16.52
N ILE A 49 2.32 14.89 -15.63
CA ILE A 49 1.87 15.24 -14.29
C ILE A 49 3.00 14.98 -13.29
N PHE A 50 3.50 16.03 -12.64
CA PHE A 50 4.37 15.91 -11.47
C PHE A 50 3.53 16.01 -10.19
N GLY A 51 3.67 15.04 -9.29
CA GLY A 51 2.90 15.03 -8.06
C GLY A 51 3.67 14.47 -6.87
N THR A 52 3.03 14.55 -5.71
CA THR A 52 3.46 13.90 -4.47
C THR A 52 2.44 12.86 -4.02
N ALA A 53 2.80 11.99 -3.09
CA ALA A 53 1.96 10.87 -2.67
C ALA A 53 1.93 10.70 -1.14
N SER A 54 0.79 10.21 -0.65
CA SER A 54 0.54 9.87 0.75
C SER A 54 -0.36 8.63 0.86
N SER A 55 -0.55 8.13 2.08
CA SER A 55 -1.60 7.17 2.42
C SER A 55 -2.24 7.53 3.75
N ALA A 56 -3.48 7.08 3.94
CA ALA A 56 -4.32 7.48 5.05
C ALA A 56 -3.68 7.18 6.41
N TYR A 57 -3.34 5.92 6.69
CA TYR A 57 -2.78 5.54 7.99
C TYR A 57 -1.41 6.19 8.25
N GLN A 58 -0.62 6.44 7.21
CA GLN A 58 0.70 7.05 7.35
C GLN A 58 0.66 8.57 7.57
N TYR A 59 -0.44 9.25 7.21
CA TYR A 59 -0.51 10.72 7.20
C TYR A 59 -1.62 11.29 8.07
N GLU A 60 -2.83 10.73 8.03
CA GLU A 60 -4.03 11.35 8.58
C GLU A 60 -3.96 11.59 10.08
N GLY A 61 -3.60 10.55 10.84
CA GLY A 61 -3.87 10.55 12.28
C GLY A 61 -5.36 10.54 12.55
N ALA A 62 -5.78 11.19 13.64
CA ALA A 62 -7.17 11.26 14.05
C ALA A 62 -7.81 9.86 14.08
N ALA A 63 -7.05 8.88 14.58
CA ALA A 63 -7.34 7.45 14.44
C ALA A 63 -8.65 7.06 15.14
N ASN A 64 -9.04 7.76 16.20
CA ASN A 64 -10.28 7.55 16.94
C ASN A 64 -11.15 8.82 17.00
N GLU A 65 -11.13 9.60 15.93
CA GLU A 65 -11.87 10.86 15.81
C GLU A 65 -12.82 10.83 14.60
N GLY A 66 -13.79 11.75 14.61
CA GLY A 66 -14.73 11.94 13.50
C GLY A 66 -15.51 10.68 13.10
N GLY A 67 -15.81 9.80 14.05
CA GLY A 67 -16.58 8.57 13.83
C GLY A 67 -15.83 7.45 13.09
N ARG A 68 -14.51 7.54 12.90
CA ARG A 68 -13.68 6.48 12.32
C ARG A 68 -13.67 5.22 13.19
N GLY A 69 -13.79 4.05 12.57
CA GLY A 69 -13.54 2.75 13.23
C GLY A 69 -12.07 2.33 13.16
N PRO A 70 -11.63 1.34 13.94
CA PRO A 70 -10.25 0.85 13.86
C PRO A 70 -9.99 0.09 12.56
N SER A 71 -8.79 0.24 12.01
CA SER A 71 -8.21 -0.62 10.98
C SER A 71 -7.27 -1.66 11.58
N ILE A 72 -6.85 -2.62 10.76
CA ILE A 72 -5.85 -3.63 11.15
C ILE A 72 -4.52 -3.00 11.57
N TRP A 73 -4.15 -1.82 11.08
CA TRP A 73 -2.93 -1.15 11.47
C TRP A 73 -3.03 -0.50 12.85
N ASP A 74 -4.19 0.05 13.22
CA ASP A 74 -4.42 0.55 14.58
C ASP A 74 -4.23 -0.60 15.57
N THR A 75 -4.94 -1.71 15.33
CA THR A 75 -4.84 -2.93 16.16
C THR A 75 -3.42 -3.47 16.23
N TYR A 76 -2.74 -3.60 15.07
CA TYR A 76 -1.40 -4.17 15.00
C TYR A 76 -0.38 -3.35 15.78
N THR A 77 -0.38 -2.03 15.61
CA THR A 77 0.57 -1.15 16.32
C THR A 77 0.27 -1.01 17.81
N HIS A 78 -0.99 -1.08 18.23
CA HIS A 78 -1.37 -1.04 19.65
C HIS A 78 -1.13 -2.37 20.37
N GLN A 79 -1.37 -3.51 19.71
CA GLN A 79 -1.18 -4.83 20.31
C GLN A 79 0.26 -5.33 20.23
N HIS A 80 0.99 -4.92 19.19
CA HIS A 80 2.35 -5.33 18.90
C HIS A 80 3.30 -4.14 18.68
N PRO A 81 3.39 -3.19 19.63
CA PRO A 81 4.28 -2.02 19.48
C PRO A 81 5.73 -2.44 19.27
N GLU A 82 6.16 -3.58 19.81
CA GLU A 82 7.50 -4.15 19.64
C GLU A 82 7.85 -4.50 18.18
N ARG A 83 6.83 -4.64 17.32
CA ARG A 83 7.02 -4.88 15.88
C ARG A 83 7.22 -3.60 15.08
N ILE A 84 7.10 -2.43 15.72
CA ILE A 84 7.45 -1.14 15.14
C ILE A 84 8.81 -0.72 15.70
N ARG A 85 9.75 -0.38 14.81
CA ARG A 85 11.17 -0.16 15.16
C ARG A 85 11.39 0.82 16.32
N ASP A 86 10.58 1.87 16.39
CA ASP A 86 10.64 2.93 17.40
C ASP A 86 9.43 2.91 18.35
N LEU A 87 8.65 1.83 18.34
CA LEU A 87 7.44 1.65 19.16
C LEU A 87 6.34 2.69 18.89
N SER A 88 6.40 3.37 17.75
CA SER A 88 5.38 4.36 17.34
C SER A 88 4.12 3.72 16.75
N ASN A 89 3.11 4.56 16.49
CA ASN A 89 1.87 4.18 15.83
C ASN A 89 1.36 5.33 14.94
N GLY A 90 0.22 5.12 14.27
CA GLY A 90 -0.42 6.08 13.38
C GLY A 90 -1.50 6.95 14.05
N ASP A 91 -1.59 7.00 15.39
CA ASP A 91 -2.72 7.65 16.09
C ASP A 91 -2.85 9.12 15.70
N VAL A 92 -1.71 9.79 15.60
CA VAL A 92 -1.57 11.20 15.19
C VAL A 92 -0.88 11.32 13.83
N ALA A 93 0.08 10.44 13.51
CA ALA A 93 0.89 10.52 12.29
C ALA A 93 1.49 11.94 12.08
N VAL A 94 1.23 12.59 10.95
CA VAL A 94 1.59 14.02 10.72
C VAL A 94 0.39 14.96 10.90
N ASP A 95 -0.72 14.44 11.42
CA ASP A 95 -1.97 15.14 11.69
C ASP A 95 -2.62 15.74 10.43
N PHE A 96 -2.49 15.05 9.30
CA PHE A 96 -3.03 15.52 8.02
C PHE A 96 -4.55 15.69 8.07
N TYR A 97 -5.27 14.91 8.88
CA TYR A 97 -6.72 15.05 9.06
C TYR A 97 -7.13 16.47 9.45
N HIS A 98 -6.35 17.13 10.30
CA HIS A 98 -6.60 18.51 10.73
C HIS A 98 -5.82 19.56 9.90
N ARG A 99 -4.69 19.17 9.30
CA ARG A 99 -3.69 20.10 8.73
C ARG A 99 -3.57 20.06 7.21
N TYR A 100 -4.44 19.32 6.52
CA TYR A 100 -4.37 19.17 5.06
C TYR A 100 -4.36 20.49 4.29
N LYS A 101 -4.98 21.57 4.81
CA LYS A 101 -4.96 22.90 4.17
C LYS A 101 -3.57 23.52 4.15
N GLU A 102 -2.80 23.36 5.22
CA GLU A 102 -1.41 23.82 5.30
C GLU A 102 -0.52 23.02 4.34
N ASP A 103 -0.72 21.70 4.30
CA ASP A 103 0.08 20.83 3.42
C ASP A 103 -0.22 21.08 1.94
N ILE A 104 -1.47 21.36 1.58
CA ILE A 104 -1.86 21.74 0.21
C ILE A 104 -1.22 23.08 -0.22
N LYS A 105 -1.11 24.05 0.70
CA LYS A 105 -0.40 25.31 0.41
C LYS A 105 1.07 25.06 0.08
N LEU A 106 1.72 24.11 0.77
CA LEU A 106 3.09 23.71 0.48
C LEU A 106 3.17 23.02 -0.89
N MET A 107 2.26 22.08 -1.20
CA MET A 107 2.21 21.45 -2.52
C MET A 107 2.04 22.47 -3.66
N LYS A 108 1.20 23.49 -3.43
CA LYS A 108 0.99 24.57 -4.38
C LYS A 108 2.23 25.45 -4.54
N TYR A 109 2.91 25.75 -3.43
CA TYR A 109 4.15 26.53 -3.42
C TYR A 109 5.26 25.84 -4.22
N GLU A 110 5.41 24.52 -4.05
CA GLU A 110 6.39 23.70 -4.79
C GLU A 110 6.00 23.50 -6.26
N GLY A 111 4.75 23.79 -6.63
CA GLY A 111 4.28 23.75 -8.01
C GLY A 111 3.92 22.36 -8.52
N PHE A 112 3.46 21.46 -7.64
CA PHE A 112 2.95 20.14 -8.04
C PHE A 112 1.62 20.26 -8.80
N ASP A 113 1.45 19.39 -9.80
CA ASP A 113 0.26 19.30 -10.63
C ASP A 113 -0.80 18.38 -10.00
N ALA A 114 -0.37 17.35 -9.24
CA ALA A 114 -1.28 16.37 -8.64
C ALA A 114 -0.86 15.93 -7.22
N PHE A 115 -1.83 15.43 -6.47
CA PHE A 115 -1.61 14.79 -5.18
C PHE A 115 -2.29 13.43 -5.12
N ARG A 116 -1.48 12.40 -4.92
CA ARG A 116 -1.96 11.05 -4.64
C ARG A 116 -2.20 10.85 -3.15
N PHE A 117 -3.40 10.43 -2.77
CA PHE A 117 -3.73 10.06 -1.39
C PHE A 117 -4.65 8.85 -1.38
N SER A 118 -4.74 8.15 -0.24
CA SER A 118 -5.71 7.07 -0.08
C SER A 118 -6.90 7.50 0.77
N ILE A 119 -8.05 6.87 0.53
CA ILE A 119 -9.22 6.99 1.40
C ILE A 119 -9.12 5.89 2.45
N SER A 120 -9.33 6.23 3.72
CA SER A 120 -9.38 5.25 4.79
C SER A 120 -10.72 4.54 4.80
N TRP A 121 -10.69 3.24 4.53
CA TRP A 121 -11.91 2.42 4.50
C TRP A 121 -12.62 2.47 5.85
N SER A 122 -11.88 2.31 6.94
CA SER A 122 -12.42 2.38 8.31
C SER A 122 -12.91 3.77 8.72
N ARG A 123 -12.50 4.84 8.03
CA ARG A 123 -13.07 6.20 8.23
C ARG A 123 -14.39 6.37 7.50
N VAL A 124 -14.55 5.82 6.30
CA VAL A 124 -15.78 5.92 5.50
C VAL A 124 -16.84 4.91 5.93
N LEU A 125 -16.44 3.66 6.19
CA LEU A 125 -17.27 2.57 6.69
C LEU A 125 -16.65 2.03 7.99
N PRO A 126 -17.02 2.55 9.17
CA PRO A 126 -16.39 2.18 10.45
C PRO A 126 -16.43 0.69 10.80
N TYR A 127 -17.46 -0.02 10.31
CA TYR A 127 -17.61 -1.46 10.48
C TYR A 127 -17.28 -2.25 9.19
N GLY A 128 -16.67 -1.58 8.21
CA GLY A 128 -16.28 -2.10 6.91
C GLY A 128 -17.43 -2.39 5.93
N LYS A 129 -18.58 -2.86 6.42
CA LYS A 129 -19.75 -3.18 5.60
C LYS A 129 -20.65 -1.97 5.38
N LEU A 130 -21.09 -1.78 4.13
CA LEU A 130 -22.05 -0.71 3.77
C LEU A 130 -23.36 -0.82 4.57
N SER A 131 -23.83 -2.04 4.84
CA SER A 131 -25.05 -2.30 5.62
C SER A 131 -24.99 -1.78 7.06
N MET A 132 -23.79 -1.53 7.58
CA MET A 132 -23.55 -1.03 8.94
C MET A 132 -23.43 0.50 9.00
N GLY A 133 -23.62 1.18 7.87
CA GLY A 133 -23.71 2.63 7.78
C GLY A 133 -22.44 3.31 7.27
N VAL A 134 -22.66 4.41 6.57
CA VAL A 134 -21.61 5.32 6.09
C VAL A 134 -21.37 6.40 7.13
N ASN A 135 -20.11 6.64 7.47
CA ASN A 135 -19.73 7.76 8.32
C ASN A 135 -19.71 9.06 7.52
N LYS A 136 -20.69 9.92 7.76
CA LYS A 136 -20.84 11.20 7.06
C LYS A 136 -19.70 12.18 7.33
N GLU A 137 -19.07 12.12 8.51
CA GLU A 137 -17.95 12.99 8.86
C GLU A 137 -16.68 12.56 8.12
N GLY A 138 -16.46 11.26 7.96
CA GLY A 138 -15.42 10.73 7.07
C GLY A 138 -15.62 11.14 5.61
N ILE A 139 -16.86 11.08 5.10
CA ILE A 139 -17.20 11.59 3.77
C ILE A 139 -16.96 13.10 3.66
N ALA A 140 -17.31 13.88 4.67
CA ALA A 140 -17.09 15.32 4.68
C ALA A 140 -15.60 15.67 4.62
N PHE A 141 -14.75 14.98 5.40
CA PHE A 141 -13.30 15.17 5.37
C PHE A 141 -12.71 14.99 3.96
N TYR A 142 -12.99 13.87 3.29
CA TYR A 142 -12.47 13.66 1.93
C TYR A 142 -13.06 14.61 0.90
N ASN A 143 -14.33 15.01 1.06
CA ASN A 143 -14.92 16.06 0.23
C ASN A 143 -14.19 17.39 0.38
N ASP A 144 -13.91 17.80 1.61
CA ASP A 144 -13.22 19.06 1.88
C ASP A 144 -11.76 19.02 1.40
N LEU A 145 -11.08 17.88 1.56
CA LEU A 145 -9.75 17.63 1.01
C LEU A 145 -9.74 17.77 -0.53
N ILE A 146 -10.64 17.07 -1.21
CA ILE A 146 -10.74 17.10 -2.68
C ILE A 146 -11.06 18.52 -3.17
N ASN A 147 -11.98 19.22 -2.49
CA ASN A 147 -12.33 20.59 -2.84
C ASN A 147 -11.15 21.55 -2.67
N GLU A 148 -10.39 21.41 -1.59
CA GLU A 148 -9.21 22.24 -1.33
C GLU A 148 -8.10 21.99 -2.36
N LEU A 149 -7.84 20.73 -2.75
CA LEU A 149 -6.89 20.39 -3.80
C LEU A 149 -7.26 21.07 -5.13
N LEU A 150 -8.52 20.91 -5.55
CA LEU A 150 -9.03 21.50 -6.78
C LEU A 150 -9.03 23.03 -6.75
N ALA A 151 -9.34 23.65 -5.61
CA ALA A 151 -9.26 25.09 -5.43
C ALA A 151 -7.83 25.64 -5.61
N ASN A 152 -6.82 24.80 -5.34
CA ASN A 152 -5.41 25.13 -5.56
C ASN A 152 -4.88 24.64 -6.93
N GLY A 153 -5.75 24.09 -7.78
CA GLY A 153 -5.37 23.57 -9.10
C GLY A 153 -4.47 22.34 -9.03
N ILE A 154 -4.62 21.51 -8.00
CA ILE A 154 -3.91 20.25 -7.81
C ILE A 154 -4.91 19.12 -8.09
N GLU A 155 -4.57 18.22 -9.01
CA GLU A 155 -5.44 17.10 -9.38
C GLU A 155 -5.43 16.00 -8.29
N PRO A 156 -6.61 15.59 -7.78
CA PRO A 156 -6.70 14.49 -6.82
C PRO A 156 -6.55 13.13 -7.53
N VAL A 157 -5.54 12.36 -7.11
CA VAL A 157 -5.32 10.97 -7.53
C VAL A 157 -5.63 10.06 -6.35
N VAL A 158 -6.70 9.27 -6.42
CA VAL A 158 -7.19 8.55 -5.24
C VAL A 158 -6.80 7.07 -5.28
N THR A 159 -6.28 6.57 -4.16
CA THR A 159 -6.14 5.14 -3.87
C THR A 159 -7.27 4.68 -2.96
N LEU A 160 -8.08 3.70 -3.39
CA LEU A 160 -9.20 3.20 -2.59
C LEU A 160 -8.71 2.40 -1.38
N PHE A 161 -7.72 1.54 -1.56
CA PHE A 161 -7.16 0.70 -0.49
C PHE A 161 -5.65 0.81 -0.40
N HIS A 162 -5.18 1.23 0.78
CA HIS A 162 -3.76 1.28 1.12
C HIS A 162 -3.52 0.59 2.47
N TRP A 163 -3.84 -0.71 2.49
CA TRP A 163 -3.50 -1.65 3.56
C TRP A 163 -4.26 -1.48 4.87
N ASP A 164 -5.23 -0.58 4.95
CA ASP A 164 -5.94 -0.19 6.16
C ASP A 164 -7.33 -0.84 6.29
N THR A 165 -7.38 -2.16 6.11
CA THR A 165 -8.62 -2.96 6.24
C THR A 165 -9.32 -2.65 7.56
N PRO A 166 -10.64 -2.39 7.59
CA PRO A 166 -11.37 -2.23 8.84
C PRO A 166 -11.22 -3.47 9.73
N GLN A 167 -10.87 -3.28 11.00
CA GLN A 167 -10.66 -4.39 11.94
C GLN A 167 -11.93 -5.25 12.07
N ALA A 168 -13.12 -4.66 11.93
CA ALA A 168 -14.38 -5.38 11.94
C ALA A 168 -14.44 -6.51 10.88
N LEU A 169 -13.85 -6.33 9.70
CA LEU A 169 -13.81 -7.36 8.65
C LEU A 169 -12.73 -8.42 8.93
N GLU A 170 -11.61 -8.00 9.53
CA GLU A 170 -10.57 -8.91 10.01
C GLU A 170 -11.13 -9.83 11.12
N ASP A 171 -11.90 -9.27 12.06
CA ASP A 171 -12.53 -10.03 13.15
C ASP A 171 -13.64 -10.94 12.65
N GLU A 172 -14.46 -10.50 11.69
CA GLU A 172 -15.61 -11.28 11.20
C GLU A 172 -15.17 -12.51 10.40
N TYR A 173 -14.17 -12.35 9.54
CA TYR A 173 -13.81 -13.42 8.59
C TYR A 173 -12.34 -13.43 8.16
N LEU A 174 -11.44 -12.74 8.88
CA LEU A 174 -10.00 -12.64 8.55
C LEU A 174 -9.71 -11.85 7.26
N GLY A 175 -10.53 -10.82 6.98
CA GLY A 175 -10.25 -9.85 5.95
C GLY A 175 -9.97 -10.49 4.58
N PHE A 176 -8.79 -10.24 4.03
CA PHE A 176 -8.41 -10.73 2.70
C PHE A 176 -8.13 -12.25 2.62
N LEU A 177 -8.14 -12.98 3.73
CA LEU A 177 -8.13 -14.44 3.70
C LEU A 177 -9.48 -15.05 3.29
N ASN A 178 -10.55 -14.25 3.24
CA ASN A 178 -11.89 -14.73 2.90
C ASN A 178 -12.48 -14.02 1.68
N TYR A 179 -13.10 -14.80 0.80
CA TYR A 179 -13.69 -14.29 -0.44
C TYR A 179 -14.78 -13.22 -0.23
N LYS A 180 -15.42 -13.17 0.95
CA LYS A 180 -16.42 -12.15 1.29
C LYS A 180 -15.88 -10.72 1.15
N ILE A 181 -14.57 -10.52 1.34
CA ILE A 181 -13.92 -9.21 1.21
C ILE A 181 -14.12 -8.59 -0.18
N VAL A 182 -14.31 -9.40 -1.23
CA VAL A 182 -14.46 -8.93 -2.60
C VAL A 182 -15.73 -8.08 -2.75
N GLU A 183 -16.83 -8.53 -2.15
CA GLU A 183 -18.11 -7.82 -2.19
C GLU A 183 -18.08 -6.60 -1.26
N ASP A 184 -17.53 -6.74 -0.05
CA ASP A 184 -17.41 -5.61 0.89
C ASP A 184 -16.50 -4.50 0.32
N PHE A 185 -15.39 -4.86 -0.35
CA PHE A 185 -14.53 -3.90 -1.04
C PHE A 185 -15.22 -3.24 -2.23
N ARG A 186 -16.00 -4.01 -3.02
CA ARG A 186 -16.78 -3.46 -4.12
C ARG A 186 -17.78 -2.42 -3.63
N ASP A 187 -18.49 -2.70 -2.54
CA ASP A 187 -19.48 -1.79 -1.96
C ASP A 187 -18.82 -0.53 -1.39
N TYR A 188 -17.68 -0.68 -0.71
CA TYR A 188 -16.85 0.45 -0.28
C TYR A 188 -16.38 1.32 -1.46
N ALA A 189 -15.86 0.70 -2.53
CA ALA A 189 -15.47 1.40 -3.74
C ALA A 189 -16.67 2.13 -4.37
N GLU A 190 -17.86 1.53 -4.36
CA GLU A 190 -19.07 2.18 -4.85
C GLU A 190 -19.41 3.45 -4.08
N VAL A 191 -19.32 3.43 -2.75
CA VAL A 191 -19.50 4.65 -1.93
C VAL A 191 -18.52 5.73 -2.37
N CYS A 192 -17.24 5.39 -2.54
CA CYS A 192 -16.23 6.36 -2.98
C CYS A 192 -16.54 6.93 -4.38
N PHE A 193 -16.96 6.09 -5.33
CA PHE A 193 -17.33 6.55 -6.67
C PHE A 193 -18.56 7.47 -6.64
N LYS A 194 -19.58 7.14 -5.84
CA LYS A 194 -20.79 7.95 -5.69
C LYS A 194 -20.49 9.32 -5.07
N GLU A 195 -19.69 9.34 -4.01
CA GLU A 195 -19.47 10.55 -3.20
C GLU A 195 -18.41 11.49 -3.79
N PHE A 196 -17.42 10.95 -4.50
CA PHE A 196 -16.24 11.73 -4.92
C PHE A 196 -15.99 11.73 -6.43
N GLY A 197 -16.57 10.80 -7.19
CA GLY A 197 -16.26 10.60 -8.61
C GLY A 197 -16.75 11.71 -9.56
N ASP A 198 -17.59 12.63 -9.06
CA ASP A 198 -17.91 13.86 -9.78
C ASP A 198 -16.66 14.73 -9.97
N ARG A 199 -15.72 14.70 -9.02
CA ARG A 199 -14.47 15.49 -9.00
C ARG A 199 -13.21 14.66 -9.23
N VAL A 200 -13.12 13.45 -8.69
CA VAL A 200 -11.94 12.57 -8.84
C VAL A 200 -11.96 11.87 -10.19
N LYS A 201 -10.87 12.00 -10.96
CA LYS A 201 -10.74 11.43 -12.31
C LYS A 201 -9.68 10.35 -12.45
N LEU A 202 -8.78 10.22 -11.48
CA LEU A 202 -7.74 9.19 -11.49
C LEU A 202 -7.88 8.33 -10.24
N TRP A 203 -8.31 7.08 -10.46
CA TRP A 203 -8.50 6.09 -9.42
C TRP A 203 -7.43 5.00 -9.49
N SER A 204 -6.93 4.61 -8.34
CA SER A 204 -6.21 3.36 -8.13
C SER A 204 -6.97 2.54 -7.10
N THR A 205 -7.24 1.30 -7.43
CA THR A 205 -7.99 0.39 -6.55
C THR A 205 -7.16 0.02 -5.32
N ILE A 206 -6.01 -0.61 -5.53
CA ILE A 206 -5.17 -1.17 -4.48
C ILE A 206 -3.74 -0.66 -4.67
N ASN A 207 -3.12 -0.24 -3.57
CA ASN A 207 -1.68 -0.01 -3.52
C ASN A 207 -0.95 -1.32 -3.24
N GLU A 208 -0.02 -1.69 -4.13
CA GLU A 208 1.00 -2.72 -3.91
C GLU A 208 0.44 -4.01 -3.28
N PRO A 209 -0.40 -4.76 -4.02
CA PRO A 209 -0.97 -6.01 -3.50
C PRO A 209 0.11 -7.01 -3.08
N TRP A 210 1.26 -7.02 -3.77
CA TRP A 210 2.43 -7.81 -3.40
C TRP A 210 2.93 -7.48 -1.99
N SER A 211 3.16 -6.20 -1.69
CA SER A 211 3.64 -5.76 -0.38
C SER A 211 2.68 -6.18 0.72
N PHE A 212 1.38 -6.02 0.51
CA PHE A 212 0.36 -6.41 1.48
C PHE A 212 0.35 -7.92 1.72
N ALA A 213 0.34 -8.74 0.66
CA ALA A 213 0.32 -10.19 0.77
C ALA A 213 1.62 -10.75 1.37
N PHE A 214 2.77 -10.30 0.86
CA PHE A 214 4.08 -10.78 1.29
C PHE A 214 4.43 -10.31 2.71
N ALA A 215 4.41 -9.00 2.98
CA ALA A 215 4.79 -8.50 4.29
C ALA A 215 3.75 -8.81 5.38
N GLY A 216 2.46 -8.89 5.02
CA GLY A 216 1.38 -9.16 5.98
C GLY A 216 1.16 -10.64 6.31
N TYR A 217 1.46 -11.55 5.38
CA TYR A 217 1.09 -12.97 5.48
C TYR A 217 2.23 -13.97 5.20
N ASP A 218 3.36 -13.55 4.60
CA ASP A 218 4.58 -14.37 4.49
C ASP A 218 5.54 -14.05 5.63
N LEU A 219 6.02 -12.80 5.68
CA LEU A 219 6.96 -12.36 6.71
C LEU A 219 6.27 -11.99 8.04
N GLY A 220 5.01 -11.57 7.99
CA GLY A 220 4.24 -11.11 9.16
C GLY A 220 4.79 -9.82 9.79
N LEU A 221 5.46 -8.99 8.99
CA LEU A 221 6.02 -7.69 9.40
C LEU A 221 4.98 -6.57 9.36
N PHE A 222 3.99 -6.67 8.48
CA PHE A 222 2.89 -5.71 8.36
C PHE A 222 1.62 -6.27 8.97
N ALA A 223 0.66 -5.41 9.33
CA ALA A 223 -0.66 -5.84 9.76
C ALA A 223 -1.31 -6.76 8.70
N PRO A 224 -2.00 -7.85 9.08
CA PRO A 224 -2.32 -8.30 10.45
C PRO A 224 -1.22 -9.12 11.13
N GLY A 225 -0.03 -9.23 10.54
CA GLY A 225 1.16 -9.80 11.19
C GLY A 225 1.17 -11.32 11.25
N ARG A 226 0.69 -11.98 10.18
CA ARG A 226 0.54 -13.43 10.08
C ARG A 226 1.72 -14.05 9.34
N CYS A 227 2.18 -15.19 9.84
CA CYS A 227 3.23 -15.97 9.20
C CYS A 227 3.36 -17.35 9.84
N SER A 228 4.14 -18.25 9.22
CA SER A 228 4.40 -19.59 9.76
C SER A 228 5.09 -19.53 11.13
N VAL A 229 4.49 -20.17 12.14
CA VAL A 229 4.95 -20.18 13.55
C VAL A 229 6.37 -20.74 13.72
N LEU A 230 6.79 -21.65 12.82
CA LEU A 230 8.08 -22.33 12.92
C LEU A 230 9.27 -21.50 12.42
N THR A 231 9.02 -20.46 11.63
CA THR A 231 10.07 -19.66 10.98
C THR A 231 10.20 -18.26 11.55
N ASN A 232 9.15 -17.72 12.16
CA ASN A 232 9.03 -16.31 12.51
C ASN A 232 8.30 -16.10 13.85
N THR A 233 8.28 -14.85 14.33
CA THR A 233 7.67 -14.42 15.61
C THR A 233 6.13 -14.34 15.60
N CYS A 234 5.44 -14.90 14.59
CA CYS A 234 3.98 -14.84 14.49
C CYS A 234 3.27 -15.87 15.38
N VAL A 235 2.12 -15.44 15.92
CA VAL A 235 1.24 -16.27 16.74
C VAL A 235 0.40 -17.23 15.88
N SER A 236 0.11 -16.85 14.63
CA SER A 236 -0.64 -17.68 13.68
C SER A 236 -0.31 -17.29 12.24
N GLY A 237 -0.68 -18.15 11.30
CA GLY A 237 -0.50 -17.94 9.87
C GLY A 237 0.15 -19.13 9.18
N ASN A 238 0.22 -19.05 7.86
CA ASN A 238 0.94 -20.02 7.03
C ASN A 238 1.49 -19.34 5.77
N SER A 239 2.79 -19.00 5.83
CA SER A 239 3.51 -18.28 4.77
C SER A 239 3.51 -19.01 3.42
N ALA A 240 3.29 -20.32 3.39
CA ALA A 240 3.25 -21.09 2.15
C ALA A 240 1.87 -21.08 1.45
N THR A 241 0.82 -20.52 2.09
CA THR A 241 -0.55 -20.57 1.56
C THR A 241 -1.27 -19.23 1.64
N GLU A 242 -1.18 -18.53 2.77
CA GLU A 242 -1.94 -17.31 3.02
C GLU A 242 -1.61 -16.16 2.04
N PRO A 243 -0.34 -15.89 1.67
CA PRO A 243 -0.02 -14.86 0.68
C PRO A 243 -0.74 -15.07 -0.66
N TYR A 244 -0.88 -16.32 -1.12
CA TYR A 244 -1.59 -16.66 -2.36
C TYR A 244 -3.09 -16.47 -2.26
N VAL A 245 -3.69 -16.83 -1.13
CA VAL A 245 -5.13 -16.59 -0.89
C VAL A 245 -5.42 -15.09 -0.86
N VAL A 246 -4.59 -14.32 -0.17
CA VAL A 246 -4.71 -12.86 -0.06
C VAL A 246 -4.52 -12.18 -1.42
N ALA A 247 -3.46 -12.52 -2.15
CA ALA A 247 -3.21 -11.99 -3.49
C ALA A 247 -4.38 -12.29 -4.44
N HIS A 248 -4.93 -13.51 -4.39
CA HIS A 248 -6.09 -13.89 -5.18
C HIS A 248 -7.32 -13.02 -4.87
N ASN A 249 -7.65 -12.83 -3.60
CA ASN A 249 -8.79 -12.01 -3.20
C ASN A 249 -8.58 -10.51 -3.49
N LEU A 250 -7.34 -9.99 -3.39
CA LEU A 250 -7.00 -8.63 -3.81
C LEU A 250 -7.25 -8.42 -5.30
N LEU A 251 -6.82 -9.36 -6.16
CA LEU A 251 -7.07 -9.29 -7.60
C LEU A 251 -8.57 -9.37 -7.94
N LEU A 252 -9.32 -10.24 -7.25
CA LEU A 252 -10.77 -10.31 -7.41
C LEU A 252 -11.47 -9.03 -6.97
N ALA A 253 -11.04 -8.43 -5.85
CA ALA A 253 -11.55 -7.17 -5.34
C ALA A 253 -11.26 -6.00 -6.31
N HIS A 254 -10.03 -5.92 -6.83
CA HIS A 254 -9.65 -5.02 -7.92
C HIS A 254 -10.58 -5.18 -9.14
N ALA A 255 -10.77 -6.41 -9.60
CA ALA A 255 -11.59 -6.69 -10.77
C ALA A 255 -13.06 -6.32 -10.53
N ALA A 256 -13.61 -6.60 -9.34
CA ALA A 256 -14.98 -6.26 -8.98
C ALA A 256 -15.21 -4.74 -8.97
N ALA A 257 -14.33 -3.98 -8.30
CA ALA A 257 -14.42 -2.51 -8.26
C ALA A 257 -14.21 -1.87 -9.65
N THR A 258 -13.25 -2.38 -10.43
CA THR A 258 -12.97 -1.90 -11.79
C THR A 258 -14.16 -2.17 -12.72
N LYS A 259 -14.73 -3.38 -12.67
CA LYS A 259 -15.91 -3.73 -13.45
C LYS A 259 -17.08 -2.83 -13.09
N LEU A 260 -17.34 -2.60 -11.80
CA LEU A 260 -18.37 -1.68 -11.33
C LEU A 260 -18.16 -0.28 -11.90
N TYR A 261 -16.95 0.28 -11.77
CA TYR A 261 -16.63 1.62 -12.25
C TYR A 261 -16.87 1.77 -13.76
N ILE A 262 -16.35 0.84 -14.56
CA ILE A 262 -16.49 0.86 -16.02
C ILE A 262 -17.97 0.83 -16.44
N HIS A 263 -18.78 -0.01 -15.81
CA HIS A 263 -20.17 -0.22 -16.24
C HIS A 263 -21.12 0.87 -15.75
N GLN A 264 -20.88 1.43 -14.55
CA GLN A 264 -21.84 2.35 -13.92
C GLN A 264 -21.37 3.81 -13.88
N TYR A 265 -20.07 4.07 -13.78
CA TYR A 265 -19.54 5.41 -13.46
C TYR A 265 -18.68 6.03 -14.56
N LYS A 266 -17.89 5.24 -15.31
CA LYS A 266 -16.94 5.76 -16.32
C LYS A 266 -17.59 6.67 -17.35
N LYS A 267 -18.80 6.35 -17.83
CA LYS A 267 -19.51 7.16 -18.83
C LYS A 267 -19.91 8.54 -18.31
N SER A 268 -20.39 8.63 -17.08
CA SER A 268 -20.86 9.89 -16.48
C SER A 268 -19.70 10.70 -15.90
N GLN A 269 -18.79 10.03 -15.20
CA GLN A 269 -17.69 10.65 -14.46
C GLN A 269 -16.44 10.91 -15.31
N LYS A 270 -16.25 10.16 -16.40
CA LYS A 270 -15.17 10.31 -17.38
C LYS A 270 -13.75 10.20 -16.79
N GLY A 271 -13.59 9.51 -15.68
CA GLY A 271 -12.27 9.21 -15.11
C GLY A 271 -11.69 7.86 -15.60
N GLU A 272 -10.46 7.61 -15.18
CA GLU A 272 -9.71 6.38 -15.36
C GLU A 272 -9.53 5.64 -14.03
N ILE A 273 -9.37 4.31 -14.12
CA ILE A 273 -9.18 3.44 -12.96
C ILE A 273 -8.08 2.41 -13.26
N GLY A 274 -7.20 2.19 -12.29
CA GLY A 274 -6.12 1.23 -12.38
C GLY A 274 -5.76 0.59 -11.04
N ILE A 275 -4.55 0.05 -10.99
CA ILE A 275 -3.93 -0.56 -9.80
C ILE A 275 -2.48 -0.09 -9.72
N VAL A 276 -1.93 0.05 -8.51
CA VAL A 276 -0.52 0.41 -8.30
C VAL A 276 0.24 -0.85 -7.91
N LEU A 277 1.24 -1.22 -8.71
CA LEU A 277 2.11 -2.37 -8.47
C LEU A 277 3.51 -1.88 -8.07
N VAL A 278 4.21 -2.71 -7.30
CA VAL A 278 5.62 -2.49 -6.94
C VAL A 278 6.44 -3.66 -7.43
N SER A 279 7.65 -3.36 -7.90
CA SER A 279 8.66 -4.37 -8.16
C SER A 279 10.04 -3.77 -7.98
N ASN A 280 10.97 -4.57 -7.49
CA ASN A 280 12.38 -4.31 -7.74
C ASN A 280 12.70 -4.56 -9.22
N TRP A 281 13.74 -3.90 -9.71
CA TRP A 281 14.42 -4.35 -10.92
C TRP A 281 15.45 -5.40 -10.52
N PHE A 282 15.33 -6.61 -11.07
CA PHE A 282 16.22 -7.71 -10.75
C PHE A 282 17.29 -7.84 -11.83
N GLU A 283 18.54 -7.63 -11.44
CA GLU A 283 19.69 -7.92 -12.30
C GLU A 283 20.23 -9.32 -11.99
N PRO A 284 20.57 -10.13 -13.02
CA PRO A 284 21.26 -11.40 -12.82
C PRO A 284 22.56 -11.19 -12.04
N TYR A 285 22.83 -12.06 -11.07
CA TYR A 285 24.05 -11.96 -10.24
C TYR A 285 25.34 -12.12 -11.08
N SER A 286 25.29 -12.96 -12.10
CA SER A 286 26.36 -13.15 -13.08
C SER A 286 25.81 -13.30 -14.51
N LYS A 287 26.68 -13.61 -15.47
CA LYS A 287 26.30 -13.85 -16.87
C LYS A 287 25.84 -15.30 -17.13
N SER A 288 25.73 -16.12 -16.10
CA SER A 288 25.24 -17.49 -16.26
C SER A 288 23.76 -17.51 -16.65
N GLU A 289 23.35 -18.58 -17.32
CA GLU A 289 21.94 -18.77 -17.70
C GLU A 289 21.07 -18.96 -16.45
N GLU A 290 21.60 -19.65 -15.44
CA GLU A 290 20.92 -19.92 -14.18
C GLU A 290 20.58 -18.63 -13.40
N ASP A 291 21.50 -17.66 -13.39
CA ASP A 291 21.27 -16.37 -12.73
C ASP A 291 20.31 -15.49 -13.52
N ALA A 292 20.32 -15.59 -14.85
CA ALA A 292 19.34 -14.92 -15.71
C ALA A 292 17.93 -15.45 -15.46
N GLU A 293 17.76 -16.77 -15.38
CA GLU A 293 16.49 -17.38 -15.01
C GLU A 293 16.08 -17.05 -13.57
N ALA A 294 17.03 -16.97 -12.63
CA ALA A 294 16.74 -16.61 -11.25
C ALA A 294 16.21 -15.18 -11.13
N ALA A 295 16.81 -14.23 -11.85
CA ALA A 295 16.32 -12.85 -11.92
C ALA A 295 14.91 -12.78 -12.52
N GLN A 296 14.64 -13.55 -13.59
CA GLN A 296 13.30 -13.64 -14.18
C GLN A 296 12.29 -14.24 -13.19
N ARG A 297 12.63 -15.33 -12.49
CA ARG A 297 11.75 -15.92 -11.45
C ARG A 297 11.46 -14.93 -10.32
N ALA A 298 12.46 -14.17 -9.87
CA ALA A 298 12.24 -13.13 -8.85
C ALA A 298 11.28 -12.03 -9.34
N LEU A 299 11.42 -11.61 -10.60
CA LEU A 299 10.50 -10.66 -11.24
C LEU A 299 9.09 -11.26 -11.39
N ASP A 300 8.96 -12.51 -11.81
CA ASP A 300 7.66 -13.17 -11.98
C ASP A 300 6.91 -13.27 -10.64
N PHE A 301 7.60 -13.58 -9.55
CA PHE A 301 7.01 -13.70 -8.21
C PHE A 301 6.74 -12.35 -7.52
N MET A 302 7.28 -11.23 -8.03
CA MET A 302 7.04 -9.90 -7.46
C MET A 302 6.09 -9.05 -8.31
N PHE A 303 6.29 -9.04 -9.62
CA PHE A 303 5.56 -8.21 -10.57
C PHE A 303 4.57 -9.00 -11.42
N GLY A 304 4.95 -10.21 -11.85
CA GLY A 304 4.10 -11.05 -12.72
C GLY A 304 2.93 -11.72 -12.01
N TRP A 305 2.97 -11.80 -10.68
CA TRP A 305 2.01 -12.49 -9.80
C TRP A 305 0.61 -11.88 -9.83
#